data_AF-H7ELA5-F1
#
_entry.id   AF-H7ELA5-F1
#
_cell.length_a   1.000
_cell.length_b   1.000
_cell.length_c   1.000
_cell.angle_alpha   90.00
_cell.angle_beta   90.00
_cell.angle_gamma   90.00
#
_symmetry.space_group_name_H-M   'P 1'
#
loop_
_entity.id
_entity.type
_entity.pdbx_description
1 polymer ?
#
loop_
_entity_poly.entity_id
_entity_poly.type
_entity_poly.pdbx_seq_one_letter_code
_entity_poly.pdbx_strand_id
1 'polypeptide(L)'
;MNLLKRTFAAAIPLLAFHAFAIPGVKAAVPDQSGQFVYYKDSTFTRDSYIGIIFYDDTTYGLRYYAPSTDSQPEIDMQDFITIDGNEERDAIELTGERFEPFPQTQEETDVANYLHDFVYELFPRRKNAGDVAEKRSVSDTYEQFGGRVSLEFDPVIPILNLSRITTSDGKIALEAVTGGRLSSSTDTSFSSFKGFPKDVPAGKKEKIKKGKKNDILVENDGLKSLSVSLDTSWEQKSPATWMLGDYAAQSVVALMLPAEKKGAFIRSLILGRDHTYPNWTKMRISESGGSTKIEQVFLFPESASVKRDFKKIVPLGNDATGIFALTVNENAYKNNKKYFDKIISSYDVK
;
A
#
# COMPACT_ATOMS: atom_id res chain seq x y z
N MET A 1 -6.12 31.90 -3.98
CA MET A 1 -5.62 31.99 -5.37
C MET A 1 -4.44 31.03 -5.49
N ASN A 2 -4.46 30.12 -6.46
CA ASN A 2 -3.51 29.02 -6.73
C ASN A 2 -3.59 27.73 -5.89
N LEU A 3 -4.75 27.05 -5.91
CA LEU A 3 -4.85 25.58 -5.69
C LEU A 3 -5.34 24.81 -6.94
N LEU A 4 -5.42 25.50 -8.09
CA LEU A 4 -5.73 24.92 -9.39
C LEU A 4 -4.45 24.85 -10.20
N LYS A 5 -3.77 23.69 -10.18
CA LYS A 5 -2.83 23.20 -11.22
C LYS A 5 -2.08 21.96 -10.72
N ARG A 6 -2.81 20.86 -10.49
CA ARG A 6 -2.24 19.51 -10.61
C ARG A 6 -3.27 18.64 -11.29
N THR A 7 -3.33 18.80 -12.61
CA THR A 7 -4.06 17.94 -13.53
C THR A 7 -3.46 16.53 -13.45
N PHE A 8 -4.23 15.58 -12.93
CA PHE A 8 -3.98 14.15 -13.08
C PHE A 8 -4.12 13.79 -14.55
N ALA A 9 -3.01 13.74 -15.27
CA ALA A 9 -2.89 13.01 -16.52
C ALA A 9 -2.18 11.69 -16.18
N ALA A 10 -2.95 10.62 -16.04
CA ALA A 10 -2.41 9.27 -15.86
C ALA A 10 -1.86 8.79 -17.20
N ALA A 11 -0.63 9.17 -17.53
CA ALA A 11 0.16 8.41 -18.49
C ALA A 11 0.61 7.13 -17.77
N ILE A 12 0.14 5.97 -18.23
CA ILE A 12 0.57 4.66 -17.76
C ILE A 12 1.71 4.22 -18.68
N PRO A 13 2.99 4.38 -18.31
CA PRO A 13 4.07 3.77 -19.06
C PRO A 13 3.99 2.25 -18.88
N LEU A 14 3.83 1.53 -19.99
CA LEU A 14 4.06 0.09 -20.07
C LEU A 14 5.57 -0.14 -19.88
N LEU A 15 6.01 -0.33 -18.63
CA LEU A 15 7.39 -0.73 -18.33
C LEU A 15 7.54 -2.24 -18.54
N ALA A 16 8.58 -2.64 -19.25
CA ALA A 16 9.04 -4.02 -19.31
C ALA A 16 9.49 -4.43 -17.90
N PHE A 17 8.78 -5.39 -17.31
CA PHE A 17 9.11 -5.95 -16.00
C PHE A 17 10.25 -6.96 -16.21
N HIS A 18 11.45 -6.63 -15.76
CA HIS A 18 12.46 -7.65 -15.46
C HIS A 18 12.28 -8.00 -13.99
N ALA A 19 12.30 -9.29 -13.68
CA ALA A 19 11.90 -9.81 -12.38
C ALA A 19 13.07 -10.55 -11.77
N PHE A 20 13.79 -9.95 -10.82
CA PHE A 20 14.62 -10.68 -9.84
C PHE A 20 14.66 -9.92 -8.50
N ALA A 21 13.66 -10.15 -7.65
CA ALA A 21 13.77 -9.79 -6.22
C ALA A 21 14.65 -10.83 -5.50
N ILE A 22 15.05 -10.54 -4.25
CA ILE A 22 15.77 -11.40 -3.27
C ILE A 22 16.24 -12.76 -3.81
N PRO A 23 17.56 -13.05 -3.81
CA PRO A 23 18.14 -14.28 -4.37
C PRO A 23 17.33 -15.55 -4.08
N GLY A 24 16.96 -16.28 -5.13
CA GLY A 24 16.18 -17.52 -5.03
C GLY A 24 14.68 -17.36 -4.81
N VAL A 25 14.13 -16.13 -4.87
CA VAL A 25 12.69 -15.86 -4.70
C VAL A 25 12.06 -15.36 -6.00
N LYS A 26 11.06 -16.10 -6.50
CA LYS A 26 10.23 -15.65 -7.62
C LYS A 26 8.94 -14.97 -7.13
N ALA A 27 8.84 -13.66 -7.33
CA ALA A 27 7.63 -12.91 -7.01
C ALA A 27 6.56 -13.08 -8.10
N ALA A 28 5.34 -13.45 -7.73
CA ALA A 28 4.22 -13.51 -8.69
C ALA A 28 3.81 -12.12 -9.20
N VAL A 29 4.00 -11.09 -8.37
CA VAL A 29 3.88 -9.69 -8.74
C VAL A 29 5.26 -9.05 -8.56
N PRO A 30 5.96 -8.70 -9.65
CA PRO A 30 7.30 -8.12 -9.57
C PRO A 30 7.30 -6.78 -8.82
N ASP A 31 8.34 -6.59 -8.01
CA ASP A 31 8.59 -5.30 -7.37
C ASP A 31 9.04 -4.26 -8.40
N GLN A 32 8.88 -2.99 -8.04
CA GLN A 32 9.30 -1.87 -8.88
C GLN A 32 10.14 -0.93 -8.06
N SER A 33 11.17 -0.35 -8.68
CA SER A 33 12.02 0.65 -8.05
C SER A 33 11.20 1.75 -7.35
N GLY A 34 11.60 2.05 -6.12
CA GLY A 34 10.95 3.00 -5.22
C GLY A 34 9.76 2.43 -4.45
N GLN A 35 9.35 1.17 -4.65
CA GLN A 35 8.32 0.53 -3.82
C GLN A 35 8.84 0.31 -2.40
N PHE A 36 8.02 0.62 -1.42
CA PHE A 36 8.34 0.41 -0.01
C PHE A 36 7.14 -0.14 0.77
N VAL A 37 7.44 -0.80 1.88
CA VAL A 37 6.48 -1.28 2.88
C VAL A 37 6.96 -0.89 4.27
N TYR A 38 6.02 -0.57 5.15
CA TYR A 38 6.27 -0.40 6.57
C TYR A 38 5.52 -1.46 7.37
N TYR A 39 6.24 -2.06 8.29
CA TYR A 39 5.72 -2.95 9.31
C TYR A 39 5.64 -2.22 10.63
N LYS A 40 4.56 -2.44 11.39
CA LYS A 40 4.54 -2.13 12.82
C LYS A 40 5.13 -3.32 13.55
N ASP A 41 6.13 -3.05 14.37
CA ASP A 41 6.77 -4.02 15.25
C ASP A 41 6.22 -3.85 16.67
N SER A 42 5.73 -4.95 17.23
CA SER A 42 5.12 -5.03 18.56
C SER A 42 5.94 -5.90 19.54
N THR A 43 7.17 -6.24 19.17
CA THR A 43 8.11 -7.01 20.01
C THR A 43 8.80 -6.13 21.05
N PHE A 44 8.99 -4.85 20.74
CA PHE A 44 9.52 -3.85 21.66
C PHE A 44 8.43 -3.30 22.60
N THR A 45 8.86 -2.75 23.74
CA THR A 45 7.96 -2.09 24.71
C THR A 45 7.36 -0.78 24.19
N ARG A 46 7.92 -0.22 23.11
CA ARG A 46 7.47 1.02 22.47
C ARG A 46 6.97 0.75 21.05
N ASP A 47 6.05 1.59 20.57
CA ASP A 47 5.63 1.56 19.17
C ASP A 47 6.85 1.78 18.28
N SER A 48 7.11 0.86 17.35
CA SER A 48 8.20 0.99 16.39
C SER A 48 7.77 0.50 15.01
N TYR A 49 8.46 0.98 13.99
CA TYR A 49 8.16 0.72 12.59
C TYR A 49 9.43 0.33 11.85
N ILE A 50 9.34 -0.72 11.04
CA ILE A 50 10.41 -1.18 10.16
C ILE A 50 9.96 -0.94 8.73
N GLY A 51 10.64 -0.03 8.04
CA GLY A 51 10.47 0.24 6.62
C GLY A 51 11.45 -0.56 5.80
N ILE A 52 11.00 -1.06 4.64
CA ILE A 52 11.88 -1.63 3.62
C ILE A 52 11.54 -0.96 2.29
N ILE A 53 12.55 -0.48 1.58
CA ILE A 53 12.43 0.11 0.24
C ILE A 53 13.31 -0.65 -0.75
N PHE A 54 12.76 -0.88 -1.94
CA PHE A 54 13.44 -1.53 -3.05
C PHE A 54 13.94 -0.49 -4.06
N TYR A 55 15.24 -0.52 -4.37
CA TYR A 55 15.82 0.31 -5.43
C TYR A 55 16.01 -0.50 -6.71
N ASP A 56 16.61 -1.67 -6.58
CA ASP A 56 16.83 -2.66 -7.62
C ASP A 56 17.05 -4.05 -7.00
N ASP A 57 17.23 -5.05 -7.85
CA ASP A 57 17.35 -6.48 -7.53
C ASP A 57 18.39 -6.77 -6.43
N THR A 58 19.42 -5.92 -6.30
CA THR A 58 20.52 -6.08 -5.35
C THR A 58 20.59 -4.99 -4.28
N THR A 59 19.77 -3.94 -4.36
CA THR A 59 19.92 -2.74 -3.52
C THR A 59 18.63 -2.41 -2.79
N TYR A 60 18.72 -2.35 -1.45
CA TYR A 60 17.59 -2.13 -0.56
C TYR A 60 17.92 -1.06 0.48
N GLY A 61 16.89 -0.41 0.99
CA GLY A 61 16.99 0.42 2.19
C GLY A 61 16.09 -0.15 3.28
N LEU A 62 16.59 -0.21 4.50
CA LEU A 62 15.82 -0.49 5.70
C LEU A 62 15.74 0.78 6.54
N ARG A 63 14.63 0.95 7.26
CA ARG A 63 14.47 2.07 8.19
C ARG A 63 13.84 1.59 9.48
N TYR A 64 14.51 1.81 10.60
CA TYR A 64 13.88 1.73 11.90
C TYR A 64 13.41 3.12 12.32
N TYR A 65 12.12 3.23 12.64
CA TYR A 65 11.54 4.44 13.21
C TYR A 65 10.75 4.13 14.48
N ALA A 66 11.05 4.83 15.56
CA ALA A 66 10.22 4.83 16.75
C ALA A 66 10.13 6.24 17.33
N PRO A 67 8.90 6.73 17.59
CA PRO A 67 8.68 8.08 18.12
C PRO A 67 9.23 8.20 19.54
N SER A 68 9.53 9.43 19.95
CA SER A 68 9.86 9.72 21.34
C SER A 68 8.70 9.42 22.28
N THR A 69 9.04 9.04 23.50
CA THR A 69 8.12 8.85 24.63
C THR A 69 8.63 9.66 25.82
N ASP A 70 7.87 9.69 26.92
CA ASP A 70 8.30 10.37 28.15
C ASP A 70 9.60 9.79 28.71
N SER A 71 9.94 8.54 28.40
CA SER A 71 11.09 7.81 28.95
C SER A 71 12.19 7.49 27.93
N GLN A 72 11.96 7.66 26.63
CA GLN A 72 12.91 7.28 25.57
C GLN A 72 12.92 8.28 24.42
N PRO A 73 14.10 8.66 23.88
CA PRO A 73 14.19 9.56 22.73
C PRO A 73 13.66 8.91 21.44
N GLU A 74 13.35 9.74 20.44
CA GLU A 74 13.07 9.27 19.08
C GLU A 74 14.32 8.57 18.51
N ILE A 75 14.11 7.45 17.81
CA ILE A 75 15.16 6.81 16.99
C ILE A 75 14.66 6.74 15.56
N ASP A 76 15.48 7.23 14.64
CA ASP A 76 15.25 7.22 13.21
C ASP A 76 16.56 6.87 12.53
N MET A 77 16.68 5.61 12.10
CA MET A 77 17.90 5.07 11.52
C MET A 77 17.58 4.37 10.21
N GLN A 78 18.40 4.62 9.21
CA GLN A 78 18.32 3.97 7.91
C GLN A 78 19.58 3.15 7.67
N ASP A 79 19.39 1.97 7.11
CA ASP A 79 20.45 1.07 6.67
C ASP A 79 20.32 0.85 5.17
N PHE A 80 21.35 1.22 4.41
CA PHE A 80 21.40 1.03 2.97
C PHE A 80 22.28 -0.17 2.66
N ILE A 81 21.69 -1.21 2.08
CA ILE A 81 22.37 -2.47 1.83
C ILE A 81 22.44 -2.79 0.34
N THR A 82 23.54 -3.43 -0.05
CA THR A 82 23.70 -4.11 -1.33
C THR A 82 24.03 -5.56 -1.05
N ILE A 83 23.39 -6.48 -1.78
CA ILE A 83 23.57 -7.93 -1.62
C ILE A 83 24.19 -8.55 -2.88
N ASP A 84 24.89 -9.67 -2.69
CA ASP A 84 25.31 -10.51 -3.82
C ASP A 84 24.05 -11.07 -4.53
N GLY A 85 23.91 -10.74 -5.81
CA GLY A 85 22.81 -11.19 -6.66
C GLY A 85 22.90 -12.64 -7.12
N ASN A 86 23.90 -13.41 -6.66
CA ASN A 86 24.04 -14.81 -7.01
C ASN A 86 22.92 -15.68 -6.41
N GLU A 87 21.95 -16.06 -7.24
CA GLU A 87 20.78 -16.88 -6.89
C GLU A 87 21.11 -18.33 -6.48
N GLU A 88 22.32 -18.81 -6.75
CA GLU A 88 22.75 -20.16 -6.36
C GLU A 88 23.20 -20.23 -4.90
N ARG A 89 23.35 -19.09 -4.21
CA ARG A 89 23.75 -19.05 -2.80
C ARG A 89 22.56 -19.23 -1.89
N ASP A 90 22.72 -20.11 -0.89
CA ASP A 90 21.69 -20.37 0.12
C ASP A 90 21.55 -19.27 1.17
N ALA A 91 22.57 -18.40 1.30
CA ALA A 91 22.66 -17.33 2.27
C ALA A 91 22.85 -15.97 1.58
N ILE A 92 22.35 -14.92 2.22
CA ILE A 92 22.57 -13.55 1.77
C ILE A 92 23.98 -13.12 2.19
N GLU A 93 24.72 -12.58 1.23
CA GLU A 93 26.01 -11.92 1.48
C GLU A 93 25.84 -10.43 1.19
N LEU A 94 26.14 -9.58 2.17
CA LEU A 94 26.17 -8.13 1.98
C LEU A 94 27.47 -7.74 1.27
N THR A 95 27.37 -7.06 0.14
CA THR A 95 28.52 -6.52 -0.62
C THR A 95 28.73 -5.04 -0.37
N GLY A 96 27.78 -4.37 0.28
CA GLY A 96 27.86 -2.97 0.67
C GLY A 96 26.84 -2.65 1.74
N GLU A 97 27.20 -1.77 2.66
CA GLU A 97 26.36 -1.38 3.79
C GLU A 97 26.70 0.03 4.26
N ARG A 98 25.67 0.79 4.65
CA ARG A 98 25.84 2.12 5.20
C ARG A 98 24.65 2.52 6.07
N PHE A 99 24.93 2.89 7.31
CA PHE A 99 23.95 3.49 8.22
C PHE A 99 23.88 5.01 8.12
N GLU A 100 22.68 5.56 8.17
CA GLU A 100 22.40 7.00 8.32
C GLU A 100 21.29 7.26 9.38
N PRO A 101 21.60 7.95 10.48
CA PRO A 101 22.94 8.30 10.95
C PRO A 101 23.76 7.07 11.34
N PHE A 102 25.08 7.21 11.42
CA PHE A 102 25.93 6.16 11.98
C PHE A 102 25.67 6.02 13.49
N PRO A 103 25.49 4.79 14.04
CA PRO A 103 25.19 4.58 15.45
C PRO A 103 26.22 5.27 16.36
N GLN A 104 25.76 6.04 17.36
CA GLN A 104 26.62 6.73 18.33
C GLN A 104 26.41 6.23 19.77
N THR A 105 25.28 5.55 20.03
CA THR A 105 24.90 5.04 21.35
C THR A 105 24.71 3.52 21.34
N GLN A 106 24.66 2.90 22.52
CA GLN A 106 24.39 1.47 22.63
C GLN A 106 23.00 1.12 22.08
N GLU A 107 21.97 1.92 22.39
CA GLU A 107 20.61 1.69 21.89
C GLU A 107 20.54 1.75 20.36
N GLU A 108 21.23 2.71 19.73
CA GLU A 108 21.36 2.78 18.27
C GLU A 108 22.15 1.60 17.70
N THR A 109 23.17 1.12 18.41
CA THR A 109 23.93 -0.07 18.01
C THR A 109 23.06 -1.32 18.06
N ASP A 110 22.22 -1.45 19.09
CA ASP A 110 21.26 -2.56 19.22
C ASP A 110 20.21 -2.52 18.10
N VAL A 111 19.74 -1.33 17.72
CA VAL A 111 18.85 -1.13 16.56
C VAL A 111 19.53 -1.49 15.25
N ALA A 112 20.80 -1.10 15.06
CA ALA A 112 21.58 -1.48 13.89
C ALA A 112 21.73 -3.00 13.76
N ASN A 113 22.09 -3.68 14.86
CA ASN A 113 22.16 -5.14 14.91
C ASN A 113 20.78 -5.79 14.64
N TYR A 114 19.71 -5.19 15.15
CA TYR A 114 18.36 -5.67 14.89
C TYR A 114 17.96 -5.57 13.40
N LEU A 115 18.32 -4.47 12.73
CA LEU A 115 18.12 -4.34 11.28
C LEU A 115 18.95 -5.37 10.50
N HIS A 116 20.17 -5.67 10.94
CA HIS A 116 20.99 -6.75 10.37
C HIS A 116 20.33 -8.10 10.51
N ASP A 117 19.90 -8.46 11.72
CA ASP A 117 19.21 -9.72 11.97
C ASP A 117 17.95 -9.82 11.11
N PHE A 118 17.22 -8.72 10.92
CA PHE A 118 16.07 -8.67 10.03
C PHE A 118 16.44 -9.06 8.59
N VAL A 119 17.57 -8.58 8.07
CA VAL A 119 18.07 -8.95 6.73
C VAL A 119 18.48 -10.42 6.69
N TYR A 120 19.36 -10.85 7.61
CA TYR A 120 19.90 -12.21 7.60
C TYR A 120 18.88 -13.29 7.96
N GLU A 121 17.81 -12.96 8.67
CA GLU A 121 16.80 -13.94 9.08
C GLU A 121 15.55 -13.90 8.19
N LEU A 122 15.03 -12.74 7.78
CA LEU A 122 13.79 -12.70 7.01
C LEU A 122 13.99 -12.82 5.51
N PHE A 123 15.01 -12.19 4.95
CA PHE A 123 15.20 -12.21 3.50
C PHE A 123 15.54 -13.62 2.98
N PRO A 124 16.54 -14.37 3.52
CA PRO A 124 16.86 -15.68 2.95
C PRO A 124 15.76 -16.69 3.25
N ARG A 125 15.13 -16.62 4.44
CA ARG A 125 14.04 -17.53 4.81
C ARG A 125 12.74 -17.23 4.08
N ARG A 126 12.62 -16.10 3.37
CA ARG A 126 11.51 -15.85 2.44
C ARG A 126 11.36 -17.00 1.43
N LYS A 127 12.44 -17.69 1.06
CA LYS A 127 12.40 -18.87 0.17
C LYS A 127 11.53 -20.01 0.72
N ASN A 128 11.36 -20.13 2.03
CA ASN A 128 10.52 -21.15 2.67
C ASN A 128 9.03 -20.99 2.32
N ALA A 129 8.60 -19.78 1.92
CA ALA A 129 7.25 -19.55 1.42
C ALA A 129 7.07 -19.92 -0.06
N GLY A 130 8.15 -20.25 -0.78
CA GLY A 130 8.12 -20.57 -2.20
C GLY A 130 7.45 -19.49 -3.04
N ASP A 131 6.81 -19.92 -4.13
CA ASP A 131 5.99 -19.05 -4.97
C ASP A 131 4.74 -18.58 -4.19
N VAL A 132 4.64 -17.26 -4.00
CA VAL A 132 3.47 -16.60 -3.40
C VAL A 132 2.64 -16.00 -4.53
N ALA A 133 1.82 -16.83 -5.18
CA ALA A 133 0.84 -16.40 -6.18
C ALA A 133 -0.52 -16.03 -5.56
N GLU A 134 -0.80 -16.60 -4.38
CA GLU A 134 -2.00 -16.38 -3.59
C GLU A 134 -1.62 -16.22 -2.12
N LYS A 135 -2.59 -15.78 -1.29
CA LYS A 135 -2.39 -15.69 0.16
C LYS A 135 -2.05 -17.06 0.73
N ARG A 136 -1.01 -17.12 1.56
CA ARG A 136 -0.60 -18.37 2.22
C ARG A 136 0.03 -18.12 3.57
N SER A 137 0.01 -19.15 4.41
CA SER A 137 0.67 -19.13 5.71
C SER A 137 1.72 -20.22 5.79
N VAL A 138 2.86 -19.91 6.41
CA VAL A 138 3.95 -20.85 6.67
C VAL A 138 4.33 -20.77 8.13
N SER A 139 4.61 -21.91 8.75
CA SER A 139 5.17 -21.95 10.11
C SER A 139 6.69 -22.05 10.04
N ASP A 140 7.35 -21.29 10.89
CA ASP A 140 8.81 -21.31 11.03
C ASP A 140 9.20 -20.98 12.49
N THR A 141 10.50 -20.94 12.78
CA THR A 141 11.05 -20.59 14.11
C THR A 141 11.98 -19.40 13.98
N TYR A 142 11.64 -18.33 14.70
CA TYR A 142 12.40 -17.08 14.78
C TYR A 142 12.59 -16.75 16.26
N GLU A 143 13.83 -16.89 16.75
CA GLU A 143 14.15 -16.63 18.16
C GLU A 143 13.86 -15.17 18.56
N GLN A 144 14.08 -14.22 17.64
CA GLN A 144 13.72 -12.81 17.83
C GLN A 144 12.22 -12.57 18.11
N PHE A 145 11.36 -13.53 17.75
CA PHE A 145 9.91 -13.48 17.99
C PHE A 145 9.47 -14.48 19.07
N GLY A 146 10.41 -14.99 19.89
CA GLY A 146 10.12 -15.95 20.96
C GLY A 146 9.93 -17.39 20.49
N GLY A 147 10.50 -17.76 19.33
CA GLY A 147 10.52 -19.12 18.82
C GLY A 147 9.51 -19.34 17.69
N ARG A 148 8.57 -20.27 17.86
CA ARG A 148 7.67 -20.70 16.78
C ARG A 148 6.68 -19.58 16.39
N VAL A 149 6.61 -19.30 15.09
CA VAL A 149 5.71 -18.28 14.51
C VAL A 149 4.95 -18.81 13.30
N SER A 150 3.87 -18.10 12.95
CA SER A 150 3.17 -18.22 11.67
C SER A 150 3.38 -16.94 10.87
N LEU A 151 3.95 -17.08 9.67
CA LEU A 151 4.14 -16.02 8.70
C LEU A 151 3.00 -16.06 7.68
N GLU A 152 2.26 -14.97 7.55
CA GLU A 152 1.23 -14.77 6.54
C GLU A 152 1.81 -13.98 5.37
N PHE A 153 1.64 -14.49 4.16
CA PHE A 153 2.08 -13.87 2.93
C PHE A 153 0.89 -13.46 2.06
N ASP A 154 1.00 -12.30 1.41
CA ASP A 154 0.04 -11.75 0.46
C ASP A 154 0.81 -11.23 -0.78
N PRO A 155 0.53 -11.75 -1.99
CA PRO A 155 1.26 -11.39 -3.22
C PRO A 155 1.23 -9.89 -3.55
N VAL A 156 0.24 -9.13 -3.07
CA VAL A 156 0.18 -7.70 -3.36
C VAL A 156 1.08 -6.84 -2.47
N ILE A 157 1.61 -7.37 -1.37
CA ILE A 157 2.59 -6.69 -0.52
C ILE A 157 3.97 -6.74 -1.23
N PRO A 158 4.67 -5.60 -1.41
CA PRO A 158 5.94 -5.59 -2.12
C PRO A 158 7.08 -6.22 -1.28
N ILE A 159 8.20 -6.53 -1.95
CA ILE A 159 9.50 -6.95 -1.39
C ILE A 159 9.48 -8.36 -0.79
N LEU A 160 8.88 -8.53 0.40
CA LEU A 160 8.84 -9.82 1.09
C LEU A 160 7.52 -10.58 0.85
N ASN A 161 6.51 -9.93 0.27
CA ASN A 161 5.12 -10.42 0.30
C ASN A 161 4.59 -10.72 1.71
N LEU A 162 5.30 -10.31 2.77
CA LEU A 162 4.95 -10.62 4.15
C LEU A 162 3.85 -9.67 4.60
N SER A 163 2.70 -10.18 5.02
CA SER A 163 1.64 -9.36 5.61
C SER A 163 1.75 -9.30 7.13
N ARG A 164 2.11 -10.43 7.76
CA ARG A 164 2.11 -10.53 9.23
C ARG A 164 2.98 -11.68 9.72
N ILE A 165 3.56 -11.51 10.91
CA ILE A 165 4.14 -12.59 11.73
C ILE A 165 3.35 -12.66 13.05
N THR A 166 2.85 -13.85 13.36
CA THR A 166 2.08 -14.14 14.58
C THR A 166 2.84 -15.16 15.42
N THR A 167 3.03 -14.88 16.70
CA THR A 167 3.67 -15.77 17.68
C THR A 167 2.78 -16.96 18.05
N SER A 168 3.35 -18.00 18.65
CA SER A 168 2.60 -19.19 19.06
C SER A 168 1.48 -18.92 20.06
N ASP A 169 1.55 -17.83 20.84
CA ASP A 169 0.49 -17.39 21.75
C ASP A 169 -0.60 -16.52 21.06
N GLY A 170 -0.53 -16.38 19.73
CA GLY A 170 -1.52 -15.68 18.91
C GLY A 170 -1.34 -14.16 18.86
N LYS A 171 -0.26 -13.61 19.40
CA LYS A 171 0.04 -12.17 19.31
C LYS A 171 0.69 -11.83 17.98
N ILE A 172 0.38 -10.64 17.48
CA ILE A 172 1.03 -10.09 16.29
C ILE A 172 2.39 -9.54 16.70
N ALA A 173 3.47 -10.14 16.22
CA ALA A 173 4.83 -9.63 16.42
C ALA A 173 5.13 -8.51 15.41
N LEU A 174 4.78 -8.74 14.14
CA LEU A 174 5.08 -7.84 13.04
C LEU A 174 3.88 -7.80 12.07
N GLU A 175 3.46 -6.62 11.62
CA GLU A 175 2.33 -6.47 10.68
C GLU A 175 2.59 -5.37 9.67
N ALA A 176 2.38 -5.64 8.37
CA ALA A 176 2.44 -4.64 7.33
C ALA A 176 1.30 -3.62 7.51
N VAL A 177 1.64 -2.36 7.79
CA VAL A 177 0.66 -1.32 8.10
C VAL A 177 0.46 -0.33 6.97
N THR A 178 1.45 -0.14 6.10
CA THR A 178 1.36 0.72 4.92
C THR A 178 2.41 0.36 3.87
N GLY A 179 2.25 0.88 2.67
CA GLY A 179 3.26 0.82 1.62
C GLY A 179 3.03 1.92 0.59
N GLY A 180 4.05 2.18 -0.21
CA GLY A 180 4.01 3.21 -1.24
C GLY A 180 4.99 2.98 -2.36
N ARG A 181 5.04 3.92 -3.29
CA ARG A 181 6.07 4.01 -4.31
C ARG A 181 6.52 5.45 -4.45
N LEU A 182 7.84 5.68 -4.40
CA LEU A 182 8.41 6.99 -4.66
C LEU A 182 8.09 7.44 -6.09
N SER A 183 7.63 8.68 -6.23
CA SER A 183 7.32 9.30 -7.53
C SER A 183 8.56 9.83 -8.24
N SER A 184 9.63 10.14 -7.50
CA SER A 184 10.90 10.66 -8.02
C SER A 184 12.04 10.46 -7.00
N SER A 185 13.26 10.80 -7.39
CA SER A 185 14.43 10.80 -6.49
C SER A 185 14.37 11.87 -5.37
N THR A 186 13.45 12.82 -5.46
CA THR A 186 13.22 13.86 -4.43
C THR A 186 12.02 13.56 -3.55
N ASP A 187 11.32 12.45 -3.80
CA ASP A 187 10.18 12.02 -3.00
C ASP A 187 10.69 11.43 -1.68
N THR A 188 10.33 12.07 -0.57
CA THR A 188 10.76 11.66 0.77
C THR A 188 9.71 10.84 1.51
N SER A 189 8.65 10.37 0.82
CA SER A 189 7.54 9.59 1.42
C SER A 189 8.02 8.42 2.27
N PHE A 190 9.08 7.72 1.85
CA PHE A 190 9.68 6.66 2.65
C PHE A 190 10.18 7.21 4.00
N SER A 191 11.12 8.15 3.99
CA SER A 191 11.70 8.74 5.22
C SER A 191 10.72 9.59 6.05
N SER A 192 9.64 10.09 5.44
CA SER A 192 8.66 10.96 6.11
C SER A 192 7.56 10.21 6.84
N PHE A 193 7.44 8.90 6.69
CA PHE A 193 6.47 8.13 7.46
C PHE A 193 6.86 8.10 8.94
N LYS A 194 5.92 8.50 9.81
CA LYS A 194 6.13 8.57 11.28
C LYS A 194 5.06 7.77 12.03
N GLY A 195 4.47 6.78 11.37
CA GLY A 195 3.34 6.01 11.91
C GLY A 195 1.97 6.62 11.63
N PHE A 196 0.93 5.95 12.12
CA PHE A 196 -0.44 6.46 12.03
C PHE A 196 -0.81 7.24 13.30
N PRO A 197 -1.52 8.38 13.18
CA PRO A 197 -1.99 9.10 14.36
C PRO A 197 -2.98 8.23 15.16
N LYS A 198 -2.87 8.28 16.50
CA LYS A 198 -3.79 7.58 17.40
C LYS A 198 -5.24 8.03 17.21
N ASP A 199 -5.42 9.35 17.02
CA ASP A 199 -6.71 9.97 16.74
C ASP A 199 -6.73 10.59 15.35
N VAL A 200 -7.73 10.21 14.56
CA VAL A 200 -8.09 10.98 13.36
C VAL A 200 -8.88 12.19 13.85
N PRO A 201 -8.48 13.43 13.51
CA PRO A 201 -9.21 14.61 13.93
C PRO A 201 -10.70 14.45 13.63
N ALA A 202 -11.54 14.68 14.66
CA ALA A 202 -12.98 14.75 14.49
C ALA A 202 -13.28 15.94 13.57
N GLY A 203 -13.43 15.66 12.28
CA GLY A 203 -13.71 16.69 11.30
C GLY A 203 -15.08 17.29 11.56
N LYS A 204 -15.31 18.47 10.98
CA LYS A 204 -16.62 19.11 11.06
C LYS A 204 -17.69 18.16 10.53
N LYS A 205 -18.87 18.18 11.16
CA LYS A 205 -20.04 17.46 10.65
C LYS A 205 -20.46 18.09 9.31
N GLU A 206 -20.10 17.42 8.23
CA GLU A 206 -20.44 17.86 6.88
C GLU A 206 -21.77 17.25 6.46
N LYS A 207 -22.79 18.10 6.29
CA LYS A 207 -24.07 17.70 5.69
C LYS A 207 -24.00 17.92 4.18
N ILE A 208 -24.05 16.84 3.42
CA ILE A 208 -24.07 16.90 1.97
C ILE A 208 -25.49 17.28 1.51
N LYS A 209 -25.61 18.38 0.78
CA LYS A 209 -26.85 18.73 0.07
C LYS A 209 -27.00 17.78 -1.11
N LYS A 210 -28.11 17.05 -1.15
CA LYS A 210 -28.39 16.05 -2.19
C LYS A 210 -29.14 16.69 -3.35
N GLY A 211 -28.65 16.45 -4.56
CA GLY A 211 -29.34 16.80 -5.79
C GLY A 211 -30.42 15.79 -6.19
N LYS A 212 -30.96 15.96 -7.40
CA LYS A 212 -31.78 14.93 -8.05
C LYS A 212 -30.87 13.82 -8.57
N LYS A 213 -31.32 12.57 -8.52
CA LYS A 213 -30.59 11.42 -9.08
C LYS A 213 -30.27 11.67 -10.55
N ASN A 214 -29.05 11.37 -10.95
CA ASN A 214 -28.57 11.43 -12.32
C ASN A 214 -27.79 10.14 -12.64
N ASP A 215 -28.31 9.34 -13.56
CA ASP A 215 -27.65 8.10 -14.00
C ASP A 215 -26.68 8.44 -15.12
N ILE A 216 -25.40 8.21 -14.86
CA ILE A 216 -24.31 8.47 -15.80
C ILE A 216 -23.98 7.18 -16.51
N LEU A 217 -23.94 7.25 -17.84
CA LEU A 217 -23.45 6.19 -18.71
C LEU A 217 -22.12 6.64 -19.32
N VAL A 218 -21.09 5.80 -19.17
CA VAL A 218 -19.78 5.96 -19.79
C VAL A 218 -19.69 4.92 -20.90
N GLU A 219 -19.82 5.40 -22.13
CA GLU A 219 -19.65 4.57 -23.32
C GLU A 219 -18.17 4.26 -23.55
N ASN A 220 -17.89 3.03 -23.97
CA ASN A 220 -16.54 2.57 -24.26
C ASN A 220 -16.54 1.95 -25.65
N ASP A 221 -15.76 2.49 -26.58
CA ASP A 221 -15.73 2.05 -27.97
C ASP A 221 -15.48 0.54 -28.09
N GLY A 222 -16.48 -0.19 -28.60
CA GLY A 222 -16.41 -1.63 -28.82
C GLY A 222 -16.44 -2.50 -27.53
N LEU A 223 -16.68 -1.90 -26.36
CA LEU A 223 -16.74 -2.57 -25.07
C LEU A 223 -18.09 -2.33 -24.40
N LYS A 224 -18.36 -3.09 -23.33
CA LYS A 224 -19.55 -2.87 -22.49
C LYS A 224 -19.52 -1.47 -21.88
N SER A 225 -20.68 -0.83 -21.80
CA SER A 225 -20.79 0.49 -21.19
C SER A 225 -20.75 0.37 -19.68
N LEU A 226 -20.24 1.39 -19.00
CA LEU A 226 -20.18 1.44 -17.55
C LEU A 226 -21.20 2.45 -17.03
N SER A 227 -21.85 2.17 -15.92
CA SER A 227 -22.84 3.09 -15.35
C SER A 227 -22.63 3.35 -13.87
N VAL A 228 -22.97 4.56 -13.43
CA VAL A 228 -22.99 4.95 -12.02
C VAL A 228 -24.10 5.97 -11.78
N SER A 229 -24.85 5.81 -10.68
CA SER A 229 -25.83 6.81 -10.25
C SER A 229 -25.18 7.84 -9.33
N LEU A 230 -25.08 9.08 -9.80
CA LEU A 230 -24.73 10.25 -8.98
C LEU A 230 -25.97 11.13 -8.79
N ASP A 231 -25.79 12.34 -8.28
CA ASP A 231 -26.85 13.35 -8.25
C ASP A 231 -26.35 14.67 -8.85
N THR A 232 -27.26 15.61 -9.10
CA THR A 232 -26.97 16.89 -9.74
C THR A 232 -26.03 17.81 -8.94
N SER A 233 -25.61 17.45 -7.72
CA SER A 233 -24.58 18.18 -6.97
C SER A 233 -23.15 17.75 -7.32
N TRP A 234 -22.99 16.67 -8.09
CA TRP A 234 -21.70 16.26 -8.64
C TRP A 234 -21.36 17.05 -9.90
N GLU A 235 -20.17 17.62 -9.94
CA GLU A 235 -19.66 18.38 -11.08
C GLU A 235 -18.67 17.52 -11.87
N GLN A 236 -18.91 17.35 -13.16
CA GLN A 236 -17.98 16.63 -14.04
C GLN A 236 -16.71 17.48 -14.25
N LYS A 237 -15.54 16.92 -13.97
CA LYS A 237 -14.23 17.57 -14.18
C LYS A 237 -13.48 17.01 -15.39
N SER A 238 -13.79 15.79 -15.79
CA SER A 238 -13.29 15.15 -17.01
C SER A 238 -14.31 14.10 -17.50
N PRO A 239 -14.16 13.52 -18.70
CA PRO A 239 -15.08 12.51 -19.21
C PRO A 239 -15.34 11.34 -18.25
N ALA A 240 -14.34 10.99 -17.44
CA ALA A 240 -14.37 9.85 -16.53
C ALA A 240 -14.38 10.23 -15.04
N THR A 241 -14.46 11.52 -14.68
CA THR A 241 -14.31 11.98 -13.29
C THR A 241 -15.29 13.07 -12.90
N TRP A 242 -15.90 12.90 -11.72
CA TRP A 242 -16.82 13.83 -11.09
C TRP A 242 -16.36 14.18 -9.67
N MET A 243 -16.63 15.41 -9.24
CA MET A 243 -16.29 15.92 -7.91
C MET A 243 -17.55 16.38 -7.18
N LEU A 244 -17.60 16.11 -5.87
CA LEU A 244 -18.62 16.64 -4.96
C LEU A 244 -17.95 17.63 -4.00
N GLY A 245 -17.79 18.87 -4.46
CA GLY A 245 -17.00 19.89 -3.74
C GLY A 245 -15.61 19.34 -3.36
N ASP A 246 -15.20 19.60 -2.13
CA ASP A 246 -13.94 19.08 -1.56
C ASP A 246 -14.12 17.74 -0.84
N TYR A 247 -15.32 17.16 -0.88
CA TYR A 247 -15.69 16.00 -0.06
C TYR A 247 -15.38 14.66 -0.72
N ALA A 248 -15.58 14.57 -2.03
CA ALA A 248 -15.44 13.31 -2.75
C ALA A 248 -15.07 13.49 -4.22
N ALA A 249 -14.38 12.49 -4.74
CA ALA A 249 -14.06 12.32 -6.15
C ALA A 249 -14.55 10.93 -6.58
N GLN A 250 -15.18 10.85 -7.75
CA GLN A 250 -15.68 9.61 -8.33
C GLN A 250 -15.16 9.48 -9.75
N SER A 251 -14.64 8.29 -10.09
CA SER A 251 -14.19 7.98 -11.44
C SER A 251 -14.70 6.63 -11.93
N VAL A 252 -15.03 6.57 -13.22
CA VAL A 252 -15.37 5.33 -13.93
C VAL A 252 -14.58 5.28 -15.24
N VAL A 253 -13.87 4.19 -15.49
CA VAL A 253 -13.07 4.02 -16.71
C VAL A 253 -13.02 2.55 -17.12
N ALA A 254 -12.94 2.28 -18.43
CA ALA A 254 -12.56 0.98 -18.96
C ALA A 254 -11.12 1.04 -19.48
N LEU A 255 -10.36 -0.03 -19.29
CA LEU A 255 -9.02 -0.17 -19.87
C LEU A 255 -8.71 -1.63 -20.21
N MET A 256 -7.73 -1.82 -21.08
CA MET A 256 -7.15 -3.15 -21.34
C MET A 256 -6.23 -3.53 -20.18
N LEU A 257 -6.53 -4.64 -19.52
CA LEU A 257 -5.76 -5.20 -18.42
C LEU A 257 -5.61 -6.71 -18.63
N PRO A 258 -4.51 -7.15 -19.27
CA PRO A 258 -4.18 -8.56 -19.38
C PRO A 258 -4.12 -9.22 -18.00
N ALA A 259 -4.53 -10.49 -17.92
CA ALA A 259 -4.68 -11.21 -16.66
C ALA A 259 -3.37 -11.24 -15.84
N GLU A 260 -2.23 -11.38 -16.51
CA GLU A 260 -0.89 -11.40 -15.90
C GLU A 260 -0.47 -10.03 -15.31
N LYS A 261 -1.13 -8.94 -15.71
CA LYS A 261 -0.88 -7.59 -15.17
C LYS A 261 -1.83 -7.24 -14.02
N LYS A 262 -2.86 -8.05 -13.76
CA LYS A 262 -3.88 -7.76 -12.73
C LYS A 262 -3.27 -7.58 -11.35
N GLY A 263 -2.33 -8.44 -10.94
CA GLY A 263 -1.69 -8.34 -9.62
C GLY A 263 -0.89 -7.05 -9.43
N ALA A 264 -0.08 -6.68 -10.42
CA ALA A 264 0.67 -5.41 -10.41
C ALA A 264 -0.26 -4.19 -10.43
N PHE A 265 -1.38 -4.28 -11.15
CA PHE A 265 -2.39 -3.24 -11.17
C PHE A 265 -3.07 -3.09 -9.79
N ILE A 266 -3.51 -4.18 -9.16
CA ILE A 266 -4.08 -4.15 -7.80
C ILE A 266 -3.07 -3.57 -6.82
N ARG A 267 -1.80 -4.01 -6.85
CA ARG A 267 -0.73 -3.45 -6.02
C ARG A 267 -0.63 -1.93 -6.21
N SER A 268 -0.64 -1.45 -7.45
CA SER A 268 -0.56 0.00 -7.72
C SER A 268 -1.72 0.81 -7.13
N LEU A 269 -2.89 0.19 -6.90
CA LEU A 269 -4.08 0.83 -6.34
C LEU A 269 -4.09 0.86 -4.81
N ILE A 270 -3.28 0.03 -4.15
CA ILE A 270 -3.18 -0.06 -2.69
C ILE A 270 -1.91 0.56 -2.13
N LEU A 271 -1.02 1.07 -2.99
CA LEU A 271 0.18 1.80 -2.61
C LEU A 271 -0.08 3.31 -2.53
N GLY A 272 0.51 3.95 -1.53
CA GLY A 272 0.61 5.39 -1.41
C GLY A 272 1.58 6.01 -2.42
N ARG A 273 1.39 7.31 -2.69
CA ARG A 273 2.28 8.17 -3.48
C ARG A 273 2.27 9.58 -2.90
N ASP A 274 3.31 10.36 -3.11
CA ASP A 274 3.38 11.79 -2.77
C ASP A 274 2.87 12.07 -1.33
N HIS A 275 3.52 11.43 -0.34
CA HIS A 275 3.21 11.54 1.09
C HIS A 275 1.80 11.08 1.50
N THR A 276 1.18 10.18 0.74
CA THR A 276 -0.05 9.51 1.16
C THR A 276 0.24 8.10 1.66
N TYR A 277 -0.45 7.68 2.73
CA TYR A 277 -0.20 6.40 3.38
C TYR A 277 -1.49 5.59 3.53
N PRO A 278 -1.70 4.53 2.74
CA PRO A 278 -2.82 3.61 2.93
C PRO A 278 -2.64 2.86 4.24
N ASN A 279 -3.69 2.82 5.06
CA ASN A 279 -3.72 2.05 6.29
C ASN A 279 -4.19 0.63 6.00
N TRP A 280 -3.24 -0.29 5.80
CA TRP A 280 -3.51 -1.67 5.43
C TRP A 280 -4.18 -2.48 6.55
N THR A 281 -4.03 -2.09 7.82
CA THR A 281 -4.78 -2.70 8.93
C THR A 281 -6.31 -2.49 8.82
N LYS A 282 -6.73 -1.51 8.02
CA LYS A 282 -8.15 -1.19 7.74
C LYS A 282 -8.55 -1.53 6.30
N MET A 283 -7.64 -2.11 5.52
CA MET A 283 -7.88 -2.46 4.13
C MET A 283 -8.66 -3.77 4.03
N ARG A 284 -9.55 -3.85 3.04
CA ARG A 284 -10.28 -5.06 2.69
C ARG A 284 -10.21 -5.24 1.18
N ILE A 285 -9.70 -6.40 0.78
CA ILE A 285 -9.72 -6.85 -0.61
C ILE A 285 -10.61 -8.09 -0.65
N SER A 286 -11.58 -8.10 -1.55
CA SER A 286 -12.46 -9.25 -1.76
C SER A 286 -12.60 -9.55 -3.24
N GLU A 287 -12.62 -10.82 -3.58
CA GLU A 287 -12.72 -11.29 -4.96
C GLU A 287 -13.95 -12.19 -5.13
N SER A 288 -14.67 -12.01 -6.24
CA SER A 288 -15.84 -12.83 -6.57
C SER A 288 -16.13 -12.73 -8.07
N GLY A 289 -16.27 -13.88 -8.74
CA GLY A 289 -16.61 -13.93 -10.17
C GLY A 289 -15.64 -13.14 -11.07
N GLY A 290 -14.33 -13.21 -10.78
CA GLY A 290 -13.29 -12.44 -11.48
C GLY A 290 -13.21 -10.94 -11.11
N SER A 291 -14.21 -10.43 -10.38
CA SER A 291 -14.23 -9.04 -9.91
C SER A 291 -13.46 -8.89 -8.61
N THR A 292 -12.76 -7.77 -8.45
CA THR A 292 -12.03 -7.41 -7.23
C THR A 292 -12.63 -6.12 -6.64
N LYS A 293 -12.90 -6.12 -5.33
CA LYS A 293 -13.31 -4.93 -4.58
C LYS A 293 -12.23 -4.58 -3.58
N ILE A 294 -11.86 -3.31 -3.52
CA ILE A 294 -10.88 -2.76 -2.58
C ILE A 294 -11.57 -1.67 -1.77
N GLU A 295 -11.55 -1.80 -0.45
CA GLU A 295 -11.91 -0.73 0.48
C GLU A 295 -10.69 -0.43 1.34
N GLN A 296 -10.29 0.83 1.41
CA GLN A 296 -9.12 1.22 2.19
C GLN A 296 -9.26 2.65 2.72
N VAL A 297 -8.38 3.00 3.66
CA VAL A 297 -8.31 4.34 4.25
C VAL A 297 -6.91 4.89 4.01
N PHE A 298 -6.81 6.08 3.46
CA PHE A 298 -5.56 6.81 3.26
C PHE A 298 -5.41 7.93 4.26
N LEU A 299 -4.21 8.05 4.81
CA LEU A 299 -3.75 9.22 5.56
C LEU A 299 -3.07 10.20 4.59
N PHE A 300 -3.40 11.48 4.72
CA PHE A 300 -2.80 12.60 4.01
C PHE A 300 -2.21 13.58 5.05
N PRO A 301 -0.99 13.33 5.56
CA PRO A 301 -0.42 14.10 6.67
C PRO A 301 -0.31 15.59 6.40
N GLU A 302 0.08 16.00 5.19
CA GLU A 302 0.22 17.43 4.81
C GLU A 302 -1.07 18.22 5.03
N SER A 303 -2.22 17.59 4.79
CA SER A 303 -3.54 18.19 4.94
C SER A 303 -4.23 17.82 6.27
N ALA A 304 -3.54 17.07 7.13
CA ALA A 304 -4.09 16.44 8.33
C ALA A 304 -5.45 15.75 8.07
N SER A 305 -5.61 15.12 6.91
CA SER A 305 -6.87 14.55 6.47
C SER A 305 -6.79 13.04 6.27
N VAL A 306 -7.96 12.40 6.35
CA VAL A 306 -8.11 10.97 6.13
C VAL A 306 -9.22 10.79 5.10
N LYS A 307 -8.96 9.96 4.10
CA LYS A 307 -9.94 9.65 3.04
C LYS A 307 -10.17 8.16 2.98
N ARG A 308 -11.41 7.77 2.73
CA ARG A 308 -11.81 6.41 2.40
C ARG A 308 -11.88 6.26 0.90
N ASP A 309 -11.33 5.17 0.42
CA ASP A 309 -11.24 4.84 -1.00
C ASP A 309 -11.93 3.51 -1.25
N PHE A 310 -12.80 3.49 -2.26
CA PHE A 310 -13.55 2.33 -2.70
C PHE A 310 -13.26 2.10 -4.17
N LYS A 311 -12.81 0.89 -4.51
CA LYS A 311 -12.58 0.50 -5.90
C LYS A 311 -13.32 -0.79 -6.23
N LYS A 312 -13.86 -0.86 -7.43
CA LYS A 312 -14.36 -2.11 -8.03
C LYS A 312 -13.69 -2.30 -9.38
N ILE A 313 -13.17 -3.48 -9.60
CA ILE A 313 -12.47 -3.89 -10.81
C ILE A 313 -13.27 -5.07 -11.36
N VAL A 314 -13.88 -4.93 -12.54
CA VAL A 314 -14.86 -5.89 -13.08
C VAL A 314 -14.47 -6.26 -14.51
N PRO A 315 -14.42 -7.55 -14.88
CA PRO A 315 -14.12 -7.95 -16.25
C PRO A 315 -15.23 -7.53 -17.21
N LEU A 316 -14.86 -7.00 -18.37
CA LEU A 316 -15.76 -6.67 -19.48
C LEU A 316 -15.71 -7.71 -20.62
N GLY A 317 -14.68 -8.58 -20.61
CA GLY A 317 -14.36 -9.55 -21.65
C GLY A 317 -13.17 -9.10 -22.51
N ASN A 318 -12.52 -10.01 -23.24
CA ASN A 318 -11.39 -9.72 -24.13
C ASN A 318 -10.26 -8.89 -23.46
N ASP A 319 -9.83 -9.28 -22.25
CA ASP A 319 -8.86 -8.53 -21.41
C ASP A 319 -9.26 -7.10 -21.04
N ALA A 320 -10.46 -6.64 -21.40
CA ALA A 320 -10.96 -5.35 -20.95
C ALA A 320 -11.52 -5.44 -19.54
N THR A 321 -11.26 -4.40 -18.76
CA THR A 321 -11.64 -4.28 -17.35
C THR A 321 -12.26 -2.92 -17.09
N GLY A 322 -13.43 -2.92 -16.45
CA GLY A 322 -14.10 -1.74 -15.92
C GLY A 322 -13.62 -1.44 -14.51
N ILE A 323 -13.35 -0.18 -14.25
CA ILE A 323 -12.87 0.31 -12.97
C ILE A 323 -13.81 1.40 -12.48
N PHE A 324 -14.32 1.20 -11.27
CA PHE A 324 -14.96 2.22 -10.46
C PHE A 324 -14.00 2.62 -9.35
N ALA A 325 -13.87 3.92 -9.09
CA ALA A 325 -13.19 4.47 -7.94
C ALA A 325 -14.04 5.57 -7.29
N LEU A 326 -14.14 5.55 -5.96
CA LEU A 326 -14.76 6.60 -5.16
C LEU A 326 -13.87 6.89 -3.96
N THR A 327 -13.31 8.09 -3.92
CA THR A 327 -12.54 8.59 -2.77
C THR A 327 -13.37 9.65 -2.04
N VAL A 328 -13.53 9.52 -0.72
CA VAL A 328 -14.36 10.40 0.12
C VAL A 328 -13.58 10.79 1.38
N ASN A 329 -13.66 12.04 1.82
CA ASN A 329 -13.19 12.40 3.16
C ASN A 329 -13.87 11.51 4.22
N GLU A 330 -13.09 10.93 5.13
CA GLU A 330 -13.56 9.90 6.07
C GLU A 330 -14.72 10.41 6.95
N ASN A 331 -14.66 11.68 7.36
CA ASN A 331 -15.72 12.32 8.15
C ASN A 331 -16.99 12.56 7.33
N ALA A 332 -16.86 12.96 6.05
CA ALA A 332 -18.00 13.08 5.14
C ALA A 332 -18.68 11.72 4.92
N TYR A 333 -17.89 10.66 4.73
CA TYR A 333 -18.39 9.29 4.58
C TYR A 333 -19.13 8.83 5.83
N LYS A 334 -18.53 8.95 7.02
CA LYS A 334 -19.16 8.56 8.30
C LYS A 334 -20.50 9.26 8.53
N ASN A 335 -20.57 10.57 8.26
CA ASN A 335 -21.79 11.36 8.45
C ASN A 335 -22.88 11.10 7.39
N ASN A 336 -22.50 10.59 6.22
CA ASN A 336 -23.40 10.39 5.09
C ASN A 336 -23.33 8.96 4.52
N LYS A 337 -23.04 7.96 5.35
CA LYS A 337 -22.70 6.60 4.91
C LYS A 337 -23.71 6.02 3.92
N LYS A 338 -25.00 6.07 4.27
CA LYS A 338 -26.11 5.59 3.42
C LYS A 338 -26.16 6.25 2.04
N TYR A 339 -25.67 7.47 1.90
CA TYR A 339 -25.63 8.17 0.62
C TYR A 339 -24.49 7.63 -0.26
N PHE A 340 -23.28 7.53 0.29
CA PHE A 340 -22.14 6.98 -0.46
C PHE A 340 -22.27 5.48 -0.74
N ASP A 341 -22.83 4.69 0.18
CA ASP A 341 -23.13 3.27 -0.05
C ASP A 341 -24.05 3.06 -1.26
N LYS A 342 -25.01 3.98 -1.48
CA LYS A 342 -25.89 3.95 -2.66
C LYS A 342 -25.15 4.24 -3.95
N ILE A 343 -24.17 5.15 -3.94
CA ILE A 343 -23.31 5.42 -5.10
C ILE A 343 -22.41 4.21 -5.38
N ILE A 344 -21.82 3.61 -4.34
CA ILE A 344 -20.98 2.41 -4.50
C ILE A 344 -21.80 1.26 -5.09
N SER A 345 -23.02 1.04 -4.61
CA SER A 345 -23.89 -0.04 -5.08
C SER A 345 -24.54 0.22 -6.44
N SER A 346 -24.59 1.47 -6.93
CA SER A 346 -25.16 1.79 -8.24
C SER A 346 -24.23 1.51 -9.42
N TYR A 347 -22.93 1.27 -9.18
CA TYR A 347 -22.01 0.90 -10.24
C TYR A 347 -22.37 -0.43 -10.87
N ASP A 348 -22.54 -0.43 -12.19
CA ASP A 348 -22.97 -1.58 -12.98
C ASP A 348 -22.36 -1.58 -14.38
N VAL A 349 -22.21 -2.77 -14.97
CA VAL A 349 -21.76 -3.00 -16.35
C VAL A 349 -22.98 -3.24 -17.23
N LYS A 350 -23.13 -2.47 -18.31
CA LYS A 350 -24.26 -2.50 -19.23
C LYS A 350 -23.96 -3.22 -20.53
#